data_AF-A1WHT2-F1
#
_entry.id   AF-A1WHT2-F1
#
_cell.length_a   1.000
_cell.length_b   1.000
_cell.length_c   1.000
_cell.angle_alpha   90.00
_cell.angle_beta   90.00
_cell.angle_gamma   90.00
#
_symmetry.space_group_name_H-M   'P 1'
#
loop_
_entity.id
_entity.type
_entity.pdbx_description
1 polymer ?
#
loop_
_entity_poly.entity_id
_entity_poly.type
_entity_poly.pdbx_seq_one_letter_code
_entity_poly.pdbx_strand_id
1 'polypeptide(L)'
;MHMFTPFHRLALVAALTLAGCAAAEPAVSAPSYFLSTQDGRAALLDGVVDAAKDKLAVVEESGGKLRIVNAIVMPVWLMGPPSSIALVPAGRLALVSTATRRAPADPTRVIAFDLVSVAALDPSGMVPPRAVAALHTGVAGISINRTGTLALVANRGEGSVSLLAIDGERVETVAKLMLGEKAGPAHAACTPDGRQVLVQDALNRQIRLYRTDGNQVCRHRRAPTVQRRAFGPAALALKPITSFGSLRIS
;
A
#
# COMPACT_ATOMS: atom_id res chain seq x y z
N MET A 1 23.69 -92.35 -28.76
CA MET A 1 23.52 -91.23 -27.81
C MET A 1 23.97 -89.96 -28.50
N HIS A 2 23.03 -89.02 -28.71
CA HIS A 2 23.17 -87.58 -29.03
C HIS A 2 24.03 -87.16 -30.26
N MET A 3 23.66 -86.18 -31.08
CA MET A 3 22.65 -85.13 -31.02
C MET A 3 22.51 -84.48 -32.42
N PHE A 4 21.29 -84.08 -32.79
CA PHE A 4 20.98 -83.26 -33.97
C PHE A 4 20.31 -81.96 -33.49
N THR A 5 20.77 -80.82 -34.04
CA THR A 5 20.14 -79.48 -34.22
C THR A 5 19.67 -78.63 -33.01
N PRO A 6 19.33 -77.31 -33.15
CA PRO A 6 19.59 -76.32 -34.24
C PRO A 6 20.07 -74.91 -33.78
N PHE A 7 20.49 -74.11 -34.78
CA PHE A 7 20.73 -72.67 -34.76
C PHE A 7 19.53 -71.85 -34.26
N HIS A 8 19.77 -70.90 -33.33
CA HIS A 8 18.79 -69.90 -32.88
C HIS A 8 19.03 -68.55 -33.58
N ARG A 9 17.99 -68.05 -34.25
CA ARG A 9 17.90 -66.67 -34.78
C ARG A 9 17.58 -65.72 -33.64
N LEU A 10 18.42 -64.70 -33.42
CA LEU A 10 18.13 -63.60 -32.50
C LEU A 10 17.35 -62.52 -33.26
N ALA A 11 16.09 -62.30 -32.90
CA ALA A 11 15.29 -61.17 -33.37
C ALA A 11 15.35 -60.05 -32.32
N LEU A 12 15.86 -58.88 -32.70
CA LEU A 12 15.93 -57.69 -31.87
C LEU A 12 14.59 -56.93 -31.99
N VAL A 13 13.80 -56.89 -30.92
CA VAL A 13 12.58 -56.07 -30.84
C VAL A 13 12.96 -54.69 -30.27
N ALA A 14 12.88 -53.65 -31.09
CA ALA A 14 13.03 -52.27 -30.65
C ALA A 14 11.69 -51.76 -30.10
N ALA A 15 11.62 -51.53 -28.78
CA ALA A 15 10.48 -50.89 -28.14
C ALA A 15 10.57 -49.37 -28.33
N LEU A 16 9.68 -48.78 -29.15
CA LEU A 16 9.47 -47.34 -29.19
C LEU A 16 8.70 -46.89 -27.94
N THR A 17 9.39 -46.22 -27.02
CA THR A 17 8.74 -45.42 -25.97
C THR A 17 8.26 -44.11 -26.58
N LEU A 18 6.95 -43.96 -26.82
CA LEU A 18 6.35 -42.66 -27.09
C LEU A 18 6.45 -41.80 -25.82
N ALA A 19 7.44 -40.91 -25.77
CA ALA A 19 7.45 -39.80 -24.84
C ALA A 19 6.32 -38.84 -25.22
N GLY A 20 5.19 -38.97 -24.53
CA GLY A 20 4.10 -38.01 -24.62
C GLY A 20 4.58 -36.65 -24.13
N CYS A 21 4.76 -35.70 -25.06
CA CYS A 21 4.83 -34.29 -24.73
C CYS A 21 3.46 -33.87 -24.17
N ALA A 22 3.27 -34.01 -22.87
CA ALA A 22 2.29 -33.21 -22.16
C ALA A 22 2.76 -31.76 -22.33
N ALA A 23 2.14 -31.02 -23.25
CA ALA A 23 2.25 -29.58 -23.28
C ALA A 23 1.80 -29.09 -21.91
N ALA A 24 2.75 -28.62 -21.10
CA ALA A 24 2.42 -27.88 -19.90
C ALA A 24 1.53 -26.73 -20.35
N GLU A 25 0.26 -26.74 -19.94
CA GLU A 25 -0.61 -25.58 -20.10
C GLU A 25 0.17 -24.38 -19.54
N PRO A 26 0.25 -23.26 -20.27
CA PRO A 26 0.89 -22.08 -19.73
C PRO A 26 0.18 -21.75 -18.43
N ALA A 27 0.89 -21.88 -17.31
CA ALA A 27 0.35 -21.57 -16.00
C ALA A 27 -0.22 -20.15 -16.08
N VAL A 28 -1.55 -20.05 -16.10
CA VAL A 28 -2.23 -18.75 -16.05
C VAL A 28 -1.79 -18.16 -14.72
N SER A 29 -0.91 -17.15 -14.79
CA SER A 29 -0.42 -16.48 -13.59
C SER A 29 -1.64 -16.06 -12.78
N ALA A 30 -1.63 -16.39 -11.49
CA ALA A 30 -2.65 -15.90 -10.58
C ALA A 30 -2.75 -14.36 -10.73
N PRO A 31 -3.98 -13.81 -10.70
CA PRO A 31 -4.19 -12.37 -10.82
C PRO A 31 -3.44 -11.61 -9.72
N SER A 32 -2.98 -10.41 -10.04
CA SER A 32 -2.44 -9.45 -9.05
C SER A 32 -3.48 -8.39 -8.73
N TYR A 33 -3.59 -7.97 -7.48
CA TYR A 33 -4.57 -6.97 -7.05
C TYR A 33 -3.90 -5.67 -6.62
N PHE A 34 -4.51 -4.55 -7.00
CA PHE A 34 -4.09 -3.20 -6.69
C PHE A 34 -5.25 -2.42 -6.06
N LEU A 35 -4.92 -1.46 -5.21
CA LEU A 35 -5.88 -0.49 -4.71
C LEU A 35 -5.74 0.83 -5.45
N SER A 36 -6.88 1.44 -5.76
CA SER A 36 -6.92 2.75 -6.41
C SER A 36 -7.98 3.63 -5.75
N THR A 37 -7.57 4.81 -5.28
CA THR A 37 -8.50 5.86 -4.88
C THR A 37 -9.05 6.55 -6.11
N GLN A 38 -10.37 6.54 -6.24
CA GLN A 38 -11.11 7.17 -7.32
C GLN A 38 -11.79 8.41 -6.74
N ASP A 39 -11.20 9.57 -7.03
CA ASP A 39 -11.77 10.85 -6.63
C ASP A 39 -12.87 11.22 -7.63
N GLY A 40 -14.12 11.06 -7.21
CA GLY A 40 -15.28 11.35 -8.05
C GLY A 40 -15.44 12.83 -8.33
N ARG A 41 -14.65 13.69 -7.68
CA ARG A 41 -14.71 15.15 -7.78
C ARG A 41 -13.79 15.72 -8.86
N ALA A 42 -12.86 14.92 -9.38
CA ALA A 42 -11.85 15.38 -10.33
C ALA A 42 -12.22 15.14 -11.81
N ALA A 43 -13.22 14.30 -12.07
CA ALA A 43 -13.71 14.07 -13.42
C ALA A 43 -14.56 15.27 -13.87
N LEU A 44 -14.11 15.93 -14.94
CA LEU A 44 -14.93 16.86 -15.70
C LEU A 44 -15.61 16.07 -16.82
N LEU A 45 -16.94 16.03 -16.81
CA LEU A 45 -17.72 15.61 -17.97
C LEU A 45 -18.20 16.87 -18.67
N ASP A 46 -17.68 17.14 -19.88
CA ASP A 46 -18.00 18.34 -20.67
C ASP A 46 -17.80 19.68 -19.92
N GLY A 47 -16.78 19.74 -19.05
CA GLY A 47 -16.48 20.93 -18.25
C GLY A 47 -17.33 21.09 -16.98
N VAL A 48 -18.20 20.13 -16.68
CA VAL A 48 -18.99 20.07 -15.43
C VAL A 48 -18.36 19.05 -14.50
N VAL A 49 -18.18 19.44 -13.24
CA VAL A 49 -17.72 18.53 -12.18
C VAL A 49 -18.80 17.47 -11.95
N ASP A 50 -18.48 16.22 -12.25
CA ASP A 50 -19.37 15.10 -11.96
C ASP A 50 -19.62 15.00 -10.43
N ALA A 51 -20.83 14.64 -10.03
CA ALA A 51 -21.23 14.48 -8.63
C ALA A 51 -20.97 13.06 -8.10
N ALA A 52 -20.14 12.29 -8.81
CA ALA A 52 -19.79 10.93 -8.44
C ALA A 52 -19.20 10.86 -7.02
N LYS A 53 -19.63 9.84 -6.26
CA LYS A 53 -19.07 9.58 -4.93
C LYS A 53 -17.65 9.05 -5.05
N ASP A 54 -16.79 9.49 -4.14
CA ASP A 54 -15.45 8.95 -3.94
C ASP A 54 -15.49 7.43 -3.65
N LYS A 55 -14.52 6.70 -4.20
CA LYS A 55 -14.41 5.24 -4.02
C LYS A 55 -12.99 4.79 -3.80
N LEU A 56 -12.82 3.72 -3.04
CA LEU A 56 -11.63 2.88 -3.08
C LEU A 56 -11.96 1.65 -3.93
N ALA A 57 -11.27 1.49 -5.04
CA ALA A 57 -11.44 0.38 -5.98
C ALA A 57 -10.36 -0.69 -5.79
N VAL A 58 -10.76 -1.95 -5.96
CA VAL A 58 -9.86 -3.09 -6.13
C VAL A 58 -9.73 -3.35 -7.63
N VAL A 59 -8.51 -3.26 -8.15
CA VAL A 59 -8.18 -3.49 -9.56
C VAL A 59 -7.43 -4.81 -9.65
N GLU A 60 -7.98 -5.74 -10.41
CA GLU A 60 -7.33 -6.98 -10.82
C GLU A 60 -6.49 -6.73 -12.07
N GLU A 61 -5.27 -7.26 -12.08
CA GLU A 61 -4.44 -7.45 -13.25
C GLU A 61 -4.33 -8.94 -13.53
N SER A 62 -4.74 -9.37 -14.72
CA SER A 62 -4.60 -10.74 -15.18
C SER A 62 -4.33 -10.77 -16.68
N GLY A 63 -3.24 -11.42 -17.08
CA GLY A 63 -2.87 -11.57 -18.49
C GLY A 63 -2.66 -10.24 -19.23
N GLY A 64 -2.17 -9.20 -18.56
CA GLY A 64 -1.95 -7.87 -19.12
C GLY A 64 -3.21 -7.00 -19.20
N LYS A 65 -4.32 -7.43 -18.61
CA LYS A 65 -5.59 -6.69 -18.59
C LYS A 65 -5.91 -6.21 -17.18
N LEU A 66 -6.29 -4.94 -17.05
CA LEU A 66 -6.75 -4.35 -15.80
C LEU A 66 -8.27 -4.28 -15.75
N ARG A 67 -8.86 -4.70 -14.64
CA ARG A 67 -10.31 -4.66 -14.41
C ARG A 67 -10.62 -4.25 -12.97
N ILE A 68 -11.57 -3.33 -12.78
CA ILE A 68 -12.12 -3.08 -11.44
C ILE A 68 -13.01 -4.27 -11.08
N VAL A 69 -12.65 -4.98 -10.02
CA VAL A 69 -13.39 -6.16 -9.55
C VAL A 69 -14.27 -5.86 -8.35
N ASN A 70 -13.93 -4.83 -7.59
CA ASN A 70 -14.68 -4.42 -6.43
C ASN A 70 -14.48 -2.93 -6.11
N ALA A 71 -15.40 -2.35 -5.34
CA ALA A 71 -15.26 -0.99 -4.84
C ALA A 71 -16.11 -0.74 -3.59
N ILE A 72 -15.62 0.15 -2.74
CA ILE A 72 -16.37 0.71 -1.61
C ILE A 72 -16.44 2.23 -1.75
N VAL A 73 -17.61 2.79 -1.44
CA VAL A 73 -17.77 4.25 -1.30
C VAL A 73 -17.15 4.67 0.01
N MET A 74 -16.12 5.50 -0.05
CA MET A 74 -15.50 6.10 1.12
C MET A 74 -14.80 7.41 0.72
N PRO A 75 -14.61 8.35 1.66
CA PRO A 75 -13.88 9.58 1.38
C PRO A 75 -12.44 9.26 0.95
N VAL A 76 -12.00 9.82 -0.18
CA VAL A 76 -10.61 9.70 -0.69
C VAL A 76 -10.06 11.08 -1.04
N TRP A 77 -8.77 11.17 -1.39
CA TRP A 77 -8.20 12.43 -1.86
C TRP A 77 -7.16 12.21 -2.97
N LEU A 78 -7.41 12.80 -4.15
CA LEU A 78 -6.55 12.66 -5.33
C LEU A 78 -5.20 13.35 -5.16
N MET A 79 -5.16 14.49 -4.47
CA MET A 79 -3.98 15.37 -4.40
C MET A 79 -3.14 15.15 -3.12
N GLY A 80 -3.17 13.93 -2.56
CA GLY A 80 -2.36 13.45 -1.43
C GLY A 80 -0.88 13.77 -1.53
N PRO A 81 -0.13 13.95 -0.41
CA PRO A 81 1.28 13.57 -0.46
C PRO A 81 1.36 12.13 -0.98
N PRO A 82 2.50 11.72 -1.56
CA PRO A 82 2.62 10.59 -2.47
C PRO A 82 2.19 9.17 -1.96
N SER A 83 1.62 9.04 -0.77
CA SER A 83 0.88 7.84 -0.32
C SER A 83 -0.35 8.22 0.53
N SER A 84 -1.48 8.52 -0.10
CA SER A 84 -2.79 8.67 0.57
C SER A 84 -3.43 7.34 0.97
N ILE A 85 -2.88 6.22 0.48
CA ILE A 85 -3.26 4.85 0.81
C ILE A 85 -2.03 4.15 1.37
N ALA A 86 -2.19 3.40 2.45
CA ALA A 86 -1.17 2.47 2.94
C ALA A 86 -1.80 1.10 3.21
N LEU A 87 -1.19 0.06 2.65
CA LEU A 87 -1.64 -1.33 2.81
C LEU A 87 -0.90 -1.97 3.98
N VAL A 88 -1.64 -2.59 4.89
CA VAL A 88 -1.06 -3.45 5.92
C VAL A 88 -0.54 -4.73 5.26
N PRO A 89 0.67 -5.21 5.63
CA PRO A 89 1.21 -6.49 5.16
C PRO A 89 0.18 -7.62 5.18
N ALA A 90 0.29 -8.53 4.21
CA ALA A 90 -0.71 -9.56 3.88
C ALA A 90 -2.03 -9.06 3.27
N GLY A 91 -2.20 -7.74 3.06
CA GLY A 91 -3.27 -7.20 2.21
C GLY A 91 -4.67 -7.29 2.79
N ARG A 92 -4.81 -7.44 4.12
CA ARG A 92 -6.10 -7.59 4.80
C ARG A 92 -6.68 -6.28 5.35
N LEU A 93 -5.90 -5.22 5.37
CA LEU A 93 -6.31 -3.91 5.89
C LEU A 93 -5.63 -2.81 5.08
N ALA A 94 -6.34 -1.72 4.80
CA ALA A 94 -5.77 -0.50 4.25
C ALA A 94 -6.20 0.72 5.06
N LEU A 95 -5.30 1.69 5.16
CA LEU A 95 -5.55 3.01 5.72
C LEU A 95 -5.57 4.02 4.58
N VAL A 96 -6.58 4.89 4.57
CA VAL A 96 -6.79 5.90 3.53
C VAL A 96 -6.97 7.27 4.17
N SER A 97 -6.10 8.22 3.84
CA SER A 97 -6.20 9.61 4.31
C SER A 97 -7.14 10.43 3.42
N THR A 98 -7.92 11.31 4.04
CA THR A 98 -8.82 12.25 3.37
C THR A 98 -8.60 13.67 3.87
N ALA A 99 -7.84 14.47 3.12
CA ALA A 99 -7.48 15.84 3.51
C ALA A 99 -8.58 16.89 3.31
N THR A 100 -9.60 16.56 2.52
CA THR A 100 -10.68 17.49 2.22
C THR A 100 -12.01 16.78 2.05
N ARG A 101 -13.09 17.48 2.36
CA ARG A 101 -14.47 17.03 2.10
C ARG A 101 -15.31 18.17 1.53
N ARG A 102 -16.47 17.85 0.94
CA ARG A 102 -17.47 18.86 0.59
C ARG A 102 -18.09 19.45 1.87
N ALA A 103 -18.34 20.75 1.88
CA ALA A 103 -18.99 21.41 3.00
C ALA A 103 -20.45 20.91 3.11
N PRO A 104 -20.94 20.50 4.29
CA PRO A 104 -22.29 19.98 4.43
C PRO A 104 -23.39 20.99 4.01
N ALA A 105 -23.15 22.28 4.26
CA ALA A 105 -24.06 23.36 3.93
C ALA A 105 -23.96 23.85 2.47
N ASP A 106 -22.87 23.51 1.77
CA ASP A 106 -22.64 23.90 0.38
C ASP A 106 -21.80 22.81 -0.31
N PRO A 107 -22.44 21.86 -1.02
CA PRO A 107 -21.77 20.76 -1.69
C PRO A 107 -20.82 21.17 -2.81
N THR A 108 -20.84 22.43 -3.25
CA THR A 108 -19.90 22.97 -4.24
C THR A 108 -18.57 23.41 -3.61
N ARG A 109 -18.58 23.64 -2.29
CA ARG A 109 -17.40 24.10 -1.55
C ARG A 109 -16.61 22.93 -0.98
N VAL A 110 -15.30 22.92 -1.21
CA VAL A 110 -14.36 21.97 -0.59
C VAL A 110 -13.73 22.62 0.64
N ILE A 111 -13.73 21.91 1.76
CA ILE A 111 -13.16 22.34 3.04
C ILE A 111 -12.11 21.33 3.54
N ALA A 112 -11.21 21.80 4.40
CA ALA A 112 -10.23 20.93 5.05
C ALA A 112 -10.91 19.82 5.86
N PHE A 113 -10.26 18.67 5.91
CA PHE A 113 -10.65 17.49 6.67
C PHE A 113 -9.39 16.80 7.21
N ASP A 114 -9.56 15.90 8.16
CA ASP A 114 -8.46 15.30 8.93
C ASP A 114 -8.62 13.78 9.14
N LEU A 115 -9.40 13.14 8.26
CA LEU A 115 -9.84 11.76 8.43
C LEU A 115 -8.86 10.73 7.86
N VAL A 116 -8.65 9.65 8.62
CA VAL A 116 -8.07 8.39 8.16
C VAL A 116 -9.14 7.31 8.26
N SER A 117 -9.54 6.77 7.12
CA SER A 117 -10.47 5.63 7.04
C SER A 117 -9.70 4.32 7.05
N VAL A 118 -10.22 3.32 7.75
CA VAL A 118 -9.65 1.96 7.78
C VAL A 118 -10.59 1.03 7.06
N ALA A 119 -10.07 0.33 6.05
CA ALA A 119 -10.81 -0.63 5.25
C ALA A 119 -10.27 -2.05 5.48
N ALA A 120 -11.12 -2.96 5.92
CA ALA A 120 -10.86 -4.39 5.84
C ALA A 120 -10.95 -4.84 4.39
N LEU A 121 -10.00 -5.68 3.99
CA LEU A 121 -9.82 -6.16 2.62
C LEU A 121 -9.79 -7.67 2.61
N ASP A 122 -10.29 -8.24 1.53
CA ASP A 122 -10.13 -9.64 1.23
C ASP A 122 -9.00 -9.82 0.20
N PRO A 123 -7.91 -10.53 0.54
CA PRO A 123 -6.77 -10.73 -0.35
C PRO A 123 -7.12 -11.44 -1.66
N SER A 124 -8.24 -12.18 -1.70
CA SER A 124 -8.71 -12.84 -2.92
C SER A 124 -9.44 -11.88 -3.88
N GLY A 125 -9.78 -10.66 -3.43
CA GLY A 125 -10.54 -9.68 -4.21
C GLY A 125 -12.02 -10.03 -4.43
N MET A 126 -12.47 -11.21 -3.96
CA MET A 126 -13.82 -11.71 -4.15
C MET A 126 -14.84 -11.06 -3.22
N VAL A 127 -14.41 -10.66 -2.02
CA VAL A 127 -15.27 -9.99 -1.05
C VAL A 127 -15.06 -8.47 -1.10
N PRO A 128 -16.14 -7.67 -1.16
CA PRO A 128 -16.04 -6.22 -1.11
C PRO A 128 -15.32 -5.71 0.13
N PRO A 129 -14.45 -4.69 -0.01
CA PRO A 129 -13.89 -3.99 1.14
C PRO A 129 -14.97 -3.46 2.06
N ARG A 130 -14.68 -3.42 3.37
CA ARG A 130 -15.58 -2.88 4.40
C ARG A 130 -14.86 -1.82 5.20
N ALA A 131 -15.50 -0.66 5.41
CA ALA A 131 -15.00 0.32 6.35
C ALA A 131 -15.19 -0.19 7.79
N VAL A 132 -14.10 -0.25 8.57
CA VAL A 132 -14.10 -0.83 9.93
C VAL A 132 -13.73 0.18 11.01
N ALA A 133 -13.04 1.28 10.66
CA ALA A 133 -12.76 2.37 11.58
C ALA A 133 -12.56 3.70 10.82
N ALA A 134 -12.62 4.78 11.59
CA ALA A 134 -12.46 6.16 11.12
C ALA A 134 -11.77 6.96 12.24
N LEU A 135 -10.60 7.56 11.95
CA LEU A 135 -9.80 8.29 12.94
C LEU A 135 -9.50 9.72 12.47
N HIS A 136 -9.67 10.70 13.35
CA HIS A 136 -9.29 12.09 13.10
C HIS A 136 -7.87 12.34 13.62
N THR A 137 -6.87 12.14 12.76
CA THR A 137 -5.47 11.99 13.22
C THR A 137 -4.43 12.62 12.28
N GLY A 138 -4.85 13.17 11.13
CA GLY A 138 -3.98 13.85 10.18
C GLY A 138 -4.17 13.38 8.75
N VAL A 139 -3.71 14.19 7.79
CA VAL A 139 -4.11 14.08 6.37
C VAL A 139 -2.99 14.29 5.36
N ALA A 140 -1.79 13.90 5.74
CA ALA A 140 -0.68 13.83 4.81
C ALA A 140 -0.36 12.36 4.48
N GLY A 141 0.92 12.01 4.31
CA GLY A 141 1.31 10.65 3.96
C GLY A 141 1.08 9.66 5.10
N ILE A 142 0.58 8.48 4.74
CA ILE A 142 0.49 7.31 5.61
C ILE A 142 1.58 6.30 5.23
N SER A 143 2.22 5.69 6.22
CA SER A 143 3.05 4.50 6.04
C SER A 143 2.73 3.45 7.10
N ILE A 144 2.99 2.18 6.78
CA ILE A 144 2.89 1.05 7.71
C ILE A 144 4.30 0.47 7.91
N ASN A 145 4.64 0.08 9.14
CA ASN A 145 5.86 -0.65 9.40
C ASN A 145 5.84 -2.05 8.76
N ARG A 146 7.01 -2.68 8.62
CA ARG A 146 7.11 -3.98 7.93
C ARG A 146 6.30 -5.09 8.58
N THR A 147 6.13 -5.06 9.90
CA THR A 147 5.37 -6.07 10.66
C THR A 147 3.87 -5.85 10.58
N GLY A 148 3.40 -4.70 10.10
CA GLY A 148 1.98 -4.40 9.99
C GLY A 148 1.29 -3.97 11.28
N THR A 149 2.06 -3.69 12.33
CA THR A 149 1.54 -3.40 13.68
C THR A 149 1.50 -1.91 14.01
N LEU A 150 2.12 -1.06 13.19
CA LEU A 150 2.20 0.38 13.43
C LEU A 150 2.03 1.15 12.12
N ALA A 151 1.10 2.11 12.11
CA ALA A 151 0.97 3.13 11.08
C ALA A 151 1.53 4.47 11.55
N LEU A 152 2.15 5.19 10.64
CA LEU A 152 2.55 6.59 10.82
C LEU A 152 1.70 7.46 9.91
N VAL A 153 1.00 8.43 10.49
CA VAL A 153 0.19 9.40 9.76
C VAL A 153 0.79 10.77 9.97
N ALA A 154 1.30 11.37 8.90
CA ALA A 154 1.76 12.75 8.96
C ALA A 154 0.56 13.71 9.08
N ASN A 155 0.63 14.66 10.00
CA ASN A 155 -0.34 15.75 10.14
C ASN A 155 0.34 17.07 9.81
N ARG A 156 0.23 17.47 8.55
CA ARG A 156 0.88 18.68 8.03
C ARG A 156 0.39 19.96 8.71
N GLY A 157 -0.90 20.05 9.03
CA GLY A 157 -1.50 21.26 9.61
C GLY A 157 -1.12 21.46 11.07
N GLU A 158 -1.02 20.37 11.84
CA GLU A 158 -0.65 20.40 13.26
C GLU A 158 0.88 20.44 13.47
N GLY A 159 1.67 20.05 12.46
CA GLY A 159 3.12 19.88 12.63
C GLY A 159 3.46 18.65 13.47
N SER A 160 2.72 17.56 13.29
CA SER A 160 2.86 16.32 14.08
C SER A 160 2.87 15.06 13.20
N VAL A 161 3.28 13.92 13.77
CA VAL A 161 3.07 12.60 13.19
C VAL A 161 2.32 11.75 14.22
N SER A 162 1.15 11.25 13.86
CA SER A 162 0.37 10.35 14.68
C SER A 162 0.82 8.91 14.48
N LEU A 163 0.90 8.16 15.57
CA LEU A 163 1.22 6.74 15.60
C LEU A 163 -0.04 5.96 15.89
N LEU A 164 -0.40 5.04 15.00
CA LEU A 164 -1.57 4.18 15.17
C LEU A 164 -1.11 2.73 15.34
N ALA A 165 -1.46 2.11 16.47
CA ALA A 165 -1.28 0.67 16.62
C ALA A 165 -2.35 -0.07 15.80
N ILE A 166 -1.95 -1.19 15.22
CA ILE A 166 -2.80 -2.06 14.42
C ILE A 166 -2.75 -3.46 15.05
N ASP A 167 -3.91 -3.96 15.44
CA ASP A 167 -4.12 -5.32 15.93
C ASP A 167 -5.36 -5.92 15.25
N GLY A 168 -5.13 -6.78 14.24
CA GLY A 168 -6.18 -7.25 13.36
C GLY A 168 -6.88 -6.09 12.62
N GLU A 169 -8.21 -5.98 12.77
CA GLU A 169 -9.00 -4.86 12.23
C GLU A 169 -9.06 -3.65 13.18
N ARG A 170 -8.51 -3.76 14.40
CA ARG A 170 -8.51 -2.66 15.38
C ARG A 170 -7.35 -1.72 15.10
N VAL A 171 -7.67 -0.44 14.93
CA VAL A 171 -6.68 0.63 14.73
C VAL A 171 -6.94 1.75 15.73
N GLU A 172 -5.92 2.12 16.50
CA GLU A 172 -6.04 3.15 17.54
C GLU A 172 -4.80 4.03 17.61
N THR A 173 -5.00 5.33 17.87
CA THR A 173 -3.89 6.26 18.08
C THR A 173 -3.22 5.96 19.43
N VAL A 174 -1.95 5.58 19.42
CA VAL A 174 -1.18 5.23 20.63
C VAL A 174 -0.20 6.30 21.05
N ALA A 175 0.25 7.14 20.10
CA ALA A 175 1.13 8.25 20.39
C ALA A 175 1.04 9.34 19.33
N LYS A 176 1.56 10.53 19.66
CA LYS A 176 1.73 11.62 18.71
C LYS A 176 3.12 12.22 18.88
N LEU A 177 3.87 12.26 17.78
CA LEU A 177 5.17 12.90 17.71
C LEU A 177 5.01 14.36 17.30
N MET A 178 5.25 15.27 18.25
CA MET A 178 5.24 16.71 17.96
C MET A 178 6.56 17.15 17.31
N LEU A 179 6.47 17.80 16.16
CA LEU A 179 7.62 18.36 15.43
C LEU A 179 7.74 19.88 15.59
N GLY A 180 6.66 20.51 16.08
CA GLY A 180 6.49 21.95 16.25
C GLY A 180 5.57 22.56 15.18
N GLU A 181 4.86 23.64 15.51
CA GLU A 181 3.84 24.26 14.64
C GLU A 181 4.37 24.77 13.29
N LYS A 182 5.67 25.07 13.21
CA LYS A 182 6.34 25.46 11.96
C LYS A 182 6.83 24.27 11.13
N ALA A 183 6.63 23.05 11.62
CA ALA A 183 6.95 21.85 10.85
C ALA A 183 5.79 21.54 9.89
N GLY A 184 6.12 21.06 8.69
CA GLY A 184 5.12 20.61 7.74
C GLY A 184 5.39 19.17 7.34
N PRO A 185 5.12 18.19 8.20
CA PRO A 185 5.35 16.79 7.88
C PRO A 185 4.51 16.40 6.67
N ALA A 186 5.17 16.00 5.59
CA ALA A 186 4.51 15.52 4.37
C ALA A 186 4.39 13.99 4.37
N HIS A 187 5.37 13.30 4.95
CA HIS A 187 5.41 11.84 5.05
C HIS A 187 6.32 11.42 6.21
N ALA A 188 6.09 10.23 6.76
CA ALA A 188 6.96 9.60 7.74
C ALA A 188 7.07 8.10 7.46
N ALA A 189 8.22 7.49 7.71
CA ALA A 189 8.45 6.06 7.48
C ALA A 189 9.33 5.44 8.57
N CYS A 190 9.01 4.22 8.98
CA CYS A 190 9.87 3.41 9.85
C CYS A 190 11.08 2.88 9.06
N THR A 191 12.24 2.80 9.73
CA THR A 191 13.39 2.08 9.19
C THR A 191 13.09 0.57 9.10
N PRO A 192 13.80 -0.16 8.22
CA PRO A 192 13.65 -1.62 8.09
C PRO A 192 13.73 -2.41 9.40
N ASP A 193 14.54 -1.97 10.35
CA ASP A 193 14.71 -2.60 11.66
C ASP A 193 13.64 -2.17 12.69
N GLY A 194 12.75 -1.25 12.32
CA GLY A 194 11.68 -0.74 13.17
C GLY A 194 12.15 0.12 14.34
N ARG A 195 13.43 0.52 14.41
CA ARG A 195 14.00 1.25 15.56
C ARG A 195 14.03 2.76 15.38
N GLN A 196 13.81 3.23 14.17
CA GLN A 196 13.85 4.65 13.85
C GLN A 196 12.70 5.06 12.94
N VAL A 197 12.35 6.33 13.01
CA VAL A 197 11.35 6.97 12.16
C VAL A 197 11.99 8.16 11.45
N LEU A 198 11.90 8.16 10.12
CA LEU A 198 12.29 9.26 9.26
C LEU A 198 11.04 10.10 8.96
N VAL A 199 11.13 11.41 9.18
CA VAL A 199 10.03 12.35 8.95
C VAL A 199 10.48 13.42 7.96
N GLN A 200 9.70 13.60 6.90
CA GLN A 200 9.89 14.67 5.93
C GLN A 200 9.25 15.95 6.43
N ASP A 201 10.05 16.86 6.96
CA ASP A 201 9.59 18.19 7.30
C ASP A 201 9.70 19.10 6.07
N ALA A 202 8.63 19.10 5.26
CA ALA A 202 8.62 19.73 3.95
C ALA A 202 8.72 21.26 4.03
N LEU A 203 8.08 21.88 5.03
CA LEU A 203 8.12 23.35 5.19
C LEU A 203 9.53 23.85 5.53
N ASN A 204 10.29 23.08 6.29
CA ASN A 204 11.68 23.42 6.62
C ASN A 204 12.71 22.71 5.72
N ARG A 205 12.26 22.01 4.67
CA ARG A 205 13.12 21.38 3.65
C ARG A 205 14.17 20.44 4.23
N GLN A 206 13.79 19.64 5.22
CA GLN A 206 14.70 18.74 5.92
C GLN A 206 14.08 17.38 6.20
N ILE A 207 14.93 16.37 6.41
CA ILE A 207 14.53 15.07 6.92
C ILE A 207 15.00 14.97 8.37
N ARG A 208 14.07 14.64 9.26
CA ARG A 208 14.33 14.49 10.69
C ARG A 208 14.30 13.01 11.06
N LEU A 209 15.23 12.58 11.92
CA LEU A 209 15.34 11.20 12.38
C LEU A 209 14.99 11.09 13.87
N TYR A 210 14.10 10.17 14.20
CA TYR A 210 13.61 9.89 15.55
C TYR A 210 13.86 8.43 15.90
N ARG A 211 14.04 8.12 17.19
CA ARG A 211 14.05 6.74 17.68
C ARG A 211 12.64 6.33 18.07
N THR A 212 12.29 5.10 17.74
CA THR A 212 11.05 4.45 18.21
C THR A 212 11.41 3.22 19.03
N ASP A 213 10.60 2.93 20.04
CA ASP A 213 10.61 1.70 20.84
C ASP A 213 9.36 0.86 20.59
N GLY A 214 8.84 0.90 19.36
CA GLY A 214 7.54 0.34 19.00
C GLY A 214 6.48 1.44 19.03
N ASN A 215 5.76 1.56 20.14
CA ASN A 215 4.63 2.48 20.25
C ASN A 215 4.97 3.88 20.79
N GLN A 216 6.21 4.14 21.22
CA GLN A 216 6.66 5.48 21.60
C GLN A 216 7.77 5.98 20.67
N VAL A 217 7.86 7.31 20.52
CA VAL A 217 8.87 7.95 19.68
C VAL A 217 9.54 9.09 20.42
N CYS A 218 10.86 9.04 20.48
CA CYS A 218 11.69 10.05 21.13
C CYS A 218 12.65 10.68 20.11
N ARG A 219 12.83 11.99 20.18
CA ARG A 219 13.80 12.70 19.33
C ARG A 219 15.21 12.23 19.63
N HIS A 220 15.95 11.83 18.60
CA HIS A 220 17.35 11.45 18.77
C HIS A 220 18.17 12.68 19.17
N ARG A 221 18.77 12.67 20.38
CA ARG A 221 19.53 13.81 20.94
C ARG A 221 20.76 14.22 20.09
N ARG A 222 21.25 13.31 19.23
CA ARG A 222 22.35 13.52 18.28
C ARG A 222 21.95 13.13 16.85
N ALA A 223 20.71 13.41 16.43
CA ALA A 223 20.25 13.02 15.09
C ALA A 223 21.09 13.75 14.02
N PRO A 224 21.65 13.05 13.02
CA PRO A 224 22.15 13.73 11.84
C PRO A 224 20.96 14.35 11.10
N THR A 225 20.81 15.67 11.17
CA THR A 225 19.95 16.39 10.24
C THR A 225 20.66 16.38 8.90
N VAL A 226 20.25 15.50 7.99
CA VAL A 226 20.78 15.53 6.63
C VAL A 226 20.12 16.69 5.89
N GLN A 227 20.79 17.85 5.89
CA GLN A 227 20.48 18.93 4.97
C GLN A 227 21.04 18.57 3.59
N ARG A 228 20.23 17.97 2.73
CA ARG A 228 20.55 17.91 1.29
C ARG A 228 19.72 18.96 0.55
N ARG A 229 20.41 19.76 -0.27
CA ARG A 229 19.83 20.83 -1.09
C ARG A 229 18.68 20.28 -1.95
N ALA A 230 17.49 20.83 -1.70
CA ALA A 230 16.29 20.78 -2.54
C ALA A 230 15.72 19.38 -2.86
N PHE A 231 14.72 18.95 -2.09
CA PHE A 231 13.68 18.02 -2.56
C PHE A 231 12.33 18.72 -2.51
N GLY A 232 11.56 18.62 -3.59
CA GLY A 232 10.11 18.90 -3.57
C GLY A 232 9.35 17.84 -2.74
N PRO A 233 8.01 17.90 -2.64
CA PRO A 233 7.22 16.92 -1.90
C PRO A 233 7.28 15.54 -2.57
N ALA A 234 8.30 14.75 -2.28
CA ALA A 234 8.48 13.38 -2.75
C ALA A 234 8.29 12.37 -1.60
N ALA A 235 7.77 11.16 -1.88
CA ALA A 235 7.59 10.10 -0.88
C ALA A 235 8.94 9.62 -0.39
N LEU A 236 9.09 9.50 0.92
CA LEU A 236 10.18 8.73 1.50
C LEU A 236 9.85 7.24 1.43
N ALA A 237 10.27 6.59 0.34
CA ALA A 237 10.29 5.13 0.25
C ALA A 237 11.68 4.61 0.61
N LEU A 238 11.87 4.08 1.82
CA LEU A 238 13.08 3.33 2.18
C LEU A 238 12.99 1.93 1.56
N LYS A 239 13.30 1.81 0.27
CA LYS A 239 13.49 0.51 -0.37
C LYS A 239 14.88 -0.04 -0.04
N PRO A 240 15.03 -1.32 0.39
CA PRO A 240 16.24 -2.05 0.02
C PRO A 240 16.25 -2.12 -1.52
N ILE A 241 17.41 -1.92 -2.15
CA ILE A 241 17.55 -1.84 -3.61
C ILE A 241 17.05 -3.14 -4.25
N THR A 242 15.77 -3.15 -4.63
CA THR A 242 15.16 -3.94 -5.70
C THR A 242 13.85 -3.26 -6.10
N SER A 243 13.71 -3.08 -7.40
CA SER A 243 12.71 -2.32 -8.15
C SER A 243 11.28 -2.81 -7.97
N PHE A 244 10.30 -1.90 -8.20
CA PHE A 244 8.85 -2.15 -8.38
C PHE A 244 8.19 -3.21 -7.48
N GLY A 245 7.49 -2.78 -6.43
CA GLY A 245 6.65 -3.67 -5.64
C GLY A 245 5.34 -3.94 -6.39
N SER A 246 5.29 -5.02 -7.16
CA SER A 246 4.04 -5.76 -7.30
C SER A 246 3.85 -6.55 -6.02
N LEU A 247 2.68 -6.43 -5.40
CA LEU A 247 2.32 -7.30 -4.30
C LEU A 247 1.86 -8.62 -4.92
N ARG A 248 2.79 -9.56 -5.08
CA ARG A 248 2.46 -10.94 -5.41
C ARG A 248 1.93 -11.59 -4.13
N ILE A 249 0.61 -11.66 -3.99
CA ILE A 249 -0.03 -12.47 -2.95
C ILE A 249 -0.08 -13.89 -3.53
N SER A 250 0.86 -14.75 -3.09
CA SER A 250 0.85 -16.19 -3.41
C SER A 250 -0.17 -16.93 -2.56
#